data_AF-A0A1V4M680-F1
#
_entry.id   AF-A0A1V4M680-F1
#
_cell.length_a   1.000
_cell.length_b   1.000
_cell.length_c   1.000
_cell.angle_alpha   90.00
_cell.angle_beta   90.00
_cell.angle_gamma   90.00
#
_symmetry.space_group_name_H-M   'P 1'
#
loop_
_entity.id
_entity.type
_entity.pdbx_description
1 polymer ?
#
loop_
_entity_poly.entity_id
_entity_poly.type
_entity_poly.pdbx_seq_one_letter_code
_entity_poly.pdbx_strand_id
1 'polypeptide(L)'
;MGQVLYFYHRDLDSELIDLLPRSEKEYWRADLAEKLLEPARLIEYYSYAIAYGVLHLLPVKHIERVRSYVDAGLYDDFVAAFMPSLSDSYISDGKFFYKGQVFYPPKGYTPDFRRIERGNILVDCVGEHGDTQTFRFVTRKQNKYITYRWELWQSNRKYGSY
;
A
#
# COMPACT_ATOMS: atom_id res chain seq x y z
N MET A 1 -1.34 16.71 15.76
CA MET A 1 0.10 16.90 15.55
C MET A 1 0.64 15.56 15.04
N GLY A 2 0.92 15.47 13.75
CA GLY A 2 1.31 14.21 13.10
C GLY A 2 2.76 13.87 13.42
N GLN A 3 2.99 12.64 13.90
CA GLN A 3 4.32 12.06 13.90
C GLN A 3 4.68 11.73 12.45
N VAL A 4 5.47 12.59 11.82
CA VAL A 4 6.20 12.25 10.61
C VAL A 4 7.21 11.19 11.02
N LEU A 5 7.05 9.96 10.53
CA LEU A 5 8.06 8.92 10.62
C LEU A 5 9.28 9.40 9.83
N TYR A 6 10.25 9.98 10.55
CA TYR A 6 11.58 10.23 10.03
C TYR A 6 12.22 8.86 9.77
N PHE A 7 12.26 8.44 8.51
CA PHE A 7 13.24 7.44 8.08
C PHE A 7 14.62 8.08 8.27
N TYR A 8 15.24 7.77 9.40
CA TYR A 8 16.62 8.15 9.69
C TYR A 8 17.51 7.67 8.55
N HIS A 9 18.15 8.61 7.85
CA HIS A 9 19.33 8.37 7.03
C HIS A 9 20.48 7.89 7.93
N ARG A 10 20.45 6.62 8.33
CA ARG A 10 21.64 5.86 8.73
C ARG A 10 21.99 5.02 7.52
N ASP A 11 23.20 5.22 6.99
CA ASP A 11 23.85 4.44 5.94
C ASP A 11 22.90 3.60 5.10
N LEU A 12 22.40 4.17 3.99
CA LEU A 12 21.65 3.46 2.96
C LEU A 12 22.25 2.07 2.81
N ASP A 13 21.50 1.04 3.23
CA ASP A 13 21.99 -0.31 3.40
C ASP A 13 22.55 -0.80 2.07
N SER A 14 23.87 -0.67 1.90
CA SER A 14 24.52 -0.83 0.61
C SER A 14 24.27 -2.22 0.05
N GLU A 15 24.12 -3.21 0.94
CA GLU A 15 23.75 -4.57 0.62
C GLU A 15 22.41 -4.67 -0.13
N LEU A 16 21.36 -3.99 0.34
CA LEU A 16 20.04 -4.04 -0.31
C LEU A 16 20.08 -3.38 -1.69
N ILE A 17 20.81 -2.27 -1.80
CA ILE A 17 20.97 -1.52 -3.05
C ILE A 17 21.83 -2.30 -4.05
N ASP A 18 22.87 -2.98 -3.58
CA ASP A 18 23.75 -3.81 -4.40
C ASP A 18 23.03 -5.04 -4.94
N LEU A 19 21.97 -5.49 -4.27
CA LEU A 19 21.08 -6.55 -4.76
C LEU A 19 20.02 -6.04 -5.75
N LEU A 20 19.85 -4.73 -5.95
CA LEU A 20 18.92 -4.24 -6.97
C LEU A 20 19.47 -4.52 -8.38
N PRO A 21 18.64 -5.00 -9.30
CA PRO A 21 19.03 -5.12 -10.70
C PRO A 21 19.13 -3.74 -11.35
N ARG A 22 20.22 -3.52 -12.10
CA ARG A 22 20.43 -2.30 -12.89
C ARG A 22 20.02 -2.47 -14.35
N SER A 23 19.78 -3.71 -14.77
CA SER A 23 19.29 -4.07 -16.10
C SER A 23 18.62 -5.44 -16.09
N GLU A 24 17.94 -5.80 -17.17
CA GLU A 24 17.28 -7.11 -17.30
C GLU A 24 18.26 -8.30 -17.24
N LYS A 25 19.53 -8.08 -17.58
CA LYS A 25 20.59 -9.10 -17.47
C LYS A 25 20.92 -9.45 -16.02
N GLU A 26 20.46 -8.64 -15.06
CA GLU A 26 20.71 -8.78 -13.64
C GLU A 26 19.50 -9.30 -12.85
N TYR A 27 18.47 -9.83 -13.53
CA TYR A 27 17.28 -10.43 -12.88
C TYR A 27 17.62 -11.43 -11.77
N TRP A 28 18.72 -12.17 -11.92
CA TRP A 28 19.22 -13.12 -10.93
C TRP A 28 19.51 -12.48 -9.56
N ARG A 29 19.73 -11.15 -9.48
CA ARG A 29 19.97 -10.45 -8.21
C ARG A 29 18.72 -10.41 -7.33
N ALA A 30 17.54 -10.30 -7.93
CA ALA A 30 16.28 -10.38 -7.18
C ALA A 30 16.04 -11.79 -6.61
N ASP A 31 16.39 -12.82 -7.39
CA ASP A 31 16.36 -14.21 -6.93
C ASP A 31 17.38 -14.45 -5.80
N LEU A 32 18.54 -13.81 -5.89
CA LEU A 32 19.56 -13.88 -4.86
C LEU A 32 19.09 -13.17 -3.58
N ALA A 33 18.48 -11.99 -3.69
CA ALA A 33 17.91 -11.26 -2.56
C ALA A 33 16.88 -12.10 -1.81
N GLU A 34 15.95 -12.77 -2.52
CA GLU A 34 14.96 -13.65 -1.89
C GLU A 34 15.58 -14.85 -1.15
N LYS A 35 16.75 -15.32 -1.56
CA LYS A 35 17.46 -16.43 -0.89
C LYS A 35 18.26 -16.00 0.33
N LEU A 36 18.84 -14.79 0.28
CA LEU A 36 19.77 -14.29 1.31
C LEU A 36 19.05 -13.51 2.41
N LEU A 37 18.01 -12.76 2.06
CA LEU A 37 17.37 -11.83 2.97
C LEU A 37 16.30 -12.51 3.80
N GLU A 38 16.29 -12.20 5.09
CA GLU A 38 15.17 -12.50 5.97
C GLU A 38 13.88 -11.80 5.49
N PRO A 39 12.69 -12.33 5.80
CA PRO A 39 11.42 -11.80 5.28
C PRO A 39 11.22 -10.29 5.46
N ALA A 40 11.59 -9.72 6.61
CA ALA A 40 11.50 -8.28 6.86
C ALA A 40 12.42 -7.47 5.94
N ARG A 41 13.66 -7.94 5.72
CA ARG A 41 14.63 -7.32 4.83
C ARG A 41 14.22 -7.42 3.37
N LEU A 42 13.50 -8.49 3.00
CA LEU A 42 12.95 -8.64 1.65
C LEU A 42 11.84 -7.60 1.37
N ILE A 43 11.04 -7.23 2.37
CA ILE A 43 10.06 -6.13 2.27
C ILE A 43 10.81 -4.79 2.07
N GLU A 44 11.86 -4.53 2.85
CA GLU A 44 12.70 -3.33 2.66
C GLU A 44 13.32 -3.29 1.25
N TYR A 45 13.86 -4.41 0.76
CA TYR A 45 14.39 -4.55 -0.60
C TYR A 45 13.37 -4.14 -1.67
N TYR A 46 12.13 -4.62 -1.56
CA TYR A 46 11.07 -4.23 -2.50
C TYR A 46 10.69 -2.75 -2.38
N SER A 47 10.74 -2.19 -1.18
CA SER A 47 10.53 -0.75 -0.96
C SER A 47 11.60 0.05 -1.73
N TYR A 48 12.87 -0.36 -1.66
CA TYR A 48 13.92 0.25 -2.47
C TYR A 48 13.68 0.09 -3.98
N ALA A 49 13.21 -1.08 -4.44
CA ALA A 49 12.90 -1.27 -5.85
C ALA A 49 11.82 -0.29 -6.36
N ILE A 50 10.83 0.04 -5.52
CA ILE A 50 9.81 1.06 -5.82
C ILE A 50 10.44 2.46 -5.81
N ALA A 51 11.16 2.83 -4.73
CA ALA A 51 11.73 4.17 -4.56
C ALA A 51 12.74 4.54 -5.66
N TYR A 52 13.55 3.59 -6.11
CA TYR A 52 14.52 3.80 -7.19
C TYR A 52 13.93 3.60 -8.59
N GLY A 53 12.64 3.29 -8.72
CA GLY A 53 11.98 3.12 -10.02
C GLY A 53 12.44 1.88 -10.81
N VAL A 54 13.08 0.92 -10.15
CA VAL A 54 13.63 -0.31 -10.77
C VAL A 54 12.69 -1.51 -10.65
N LEU A 55 11.45 -1.32 -10.19
CA LEU A 55 10.44 -2.38 -10.09
C LEU A 55 10.24 -3.15 -11.40
N HIS A 56 10.30 -2.47 -12.54
CA HIS A 56 10.18 -3.06 -13.87
C HIS A 56 11.34 -3.98 -14.26
N LEU A 57 12.47 -3.89 -13.54
CA LEU A 57 13.65 -4.74 -13.70
C LEU A 57 13.60 -5.97 -12.79
N LEU A 58 12.53 -6.18 -12.03
CA LEU A 58 12.35 -7.40 -11.25
C LEU A 58 11.71 -8.50 -12.10
N PRO A 59 12.03 -9.79 -11.87
CA PRO A 59 11.27 -10.89 -12.43
C PRO A 59 9.79 -10.83 -12.06
N VAL A 60 8.91 -11.36 -12.93
CA VAL A 60 7.45 -11.31 -12.78
C VAL A 60 6.97 -11.75 -11.40
N LYS A 61 7.50 -12.86 -10.86
CA LYS A 61 7.13 -13.36 -9.52
C LYS A 61 7.35 -12.35 -8.39
N HIS A 62 8.38 -11.50 -8.49
CA HIS A 62 8.67 -10.47 -7.50
C HIS A 62 7.74 -9.28 -7.67
N ILE A 63 7.46 -8.88 -8.93
CA ILE A 63 6.47 -7.84 -9.23
C ILE A 63 5.10 -8.24 -8.68
N GLU A 64 4.69 -9.49 -8.86
CA GLU A 64 3.44 -10.03 -8.31
C GLU A 64 3.42 -9.98 -6.78
N ARG A 65 4.55 -10.30 -6.12
CA ARG A 65 4.64 -10.18 -4.66
C ARG A 65 4.55 -8.73 -4.18
N VAL A 66 5.22 -7.81 -4.86
CA VAL A 66 5.09 -6.37 -4.57
C VAL A 66 3.64 -5.92 -4.71
N ARG A 67 2.97 -6.31 -5.80
CA ARG A 67 1.54 -6.04 -6.00
C ARG A 67 0.69 -6.60 -4.87
N SER A 68 0.99 -7.81 -4.39
CA SER A 68 0.25 -8.39 -3.26
C SER A 68 0.41 -7.58 -1.97
N TYR A 69 1.58 -6.97 -1.72
CA TYR A 69 1.79 -6.08 -0.57
C TYR A 69 1.12 -4.73 -0.73
N VAL A 70 1.12 -4.19 -1.95
CA VAL A 70 0.36 -3.00 -2.30
C VAL A 70 -1.13 -3.24 -2.10
N ASP A 71 -1.67 -4.33 -2.65
CA ASP A 71 -3.08 -4.74 -2.49
C ASP A 71 -3.43 -4.98 -1.02
N ALA A 72 -2.50 -5.49 -0.22
CA ALA A 72 -2.70 -5.68 1.21
C ALA A 72 -2.69 -4.38 2.03
N GLY A 73 -2.25 -3.25 1.47
CA GLY A 73 -2.19 -1.97 2.21
C GLY A 73 -0.84 -1.65 2.83
N LEU A 74 0.14 -2.55 2.71
CA LEU A 74 1.42 -2.45 3.43
C LEU A 74 2.33 -1.35 2.87
N TYR A 75 2.10 -0.92 1.63
CA TYR A 75 2.91 0.08 0.94
C TYR A 75 2.14 1.35 0.61
N ASP A 76 1.04 1.64 1.27
CA ASP A 76 0.16 2.75 0.84
C ASP A 76 0.87 4.11 0.87
N ASP A 77 1.53 4.47 1.97
CA ASP A 77 2.32 5.70 2.05
C ASP A 77 3.52 5.69 1.08
N PHE A 78 4.10 4.52 0.85
CA PHE A 78 5.25 4.37 -0.05
C PHE A 78 4.85 4.56 -1.52
N VAL A 79 3.71 3.99 -1.91
CA VAL A 79 3.08 4.19 -3.21
C VAL A 79 2.68 5.65 -3.37
N ALA A 80 2.09 6.27 -2.35
CA ALA A 80 1.72 7.68 -2.38
C ALA A 80 2.92 8.60 -2.63
N ALA A 81 4.08 8.30 -2.03
CA ALA A 81 5.29 9.11 -2.14
C ALA A 81 6.07 8.88 -3.45
N PHE A 82 6.25 7.62 -3.86
CA PHE A 82 7.25 7.28 -4.89
C PHE A 82 6.66 6.76 -6.19
N MET A 83 5.50 6.10 -6.17
CA MET A 83 4.93 5.50 -7.37
C MET A 83 3.39 5.44 -7.33
N PRO A 84 2.67 6.59 -7.35
CA PRO A 84 1.21 6.61 -7.21
C PRO A 84 0.45 5.83 -8.29
N SER A 85 1.09 5.59 -9.44
CA SER A 85 0.53 4.78 -10.53
C SER A 85 0.54 3.27 -10.27
N LEU A 86 1.20 2.80 -9.20
CA LEU A 86 1.28 1.37 -8.88
C LEU A 86 -0.04 0.82 -8.34
N SER A 87 -0.90 1.68 -7.80
CA SER A 87 -2.23 1.32 -7.32
C SER A 87 -3.26 2.38 -7.70
N ASP A 88 -4.46 1.94 -8.05
CA ASP A 88 -5.61 2.84 -8.25
C ASP A 88 -6.11 3.44 -6.93
N SER A 89 -5.71 2.92 -5.77
CA SER A 89 -6.17 3.42 -4.47
C SER A 89 -5.13 3.25 -3.37
N TYR A 90 -5.09 4.16 -2.41
CA TYR A 90 -4.21 4.07 -1.24
C TYR A 90 -4.72 4.98 -0.13
N ILE A 91 -4.25 4.76 1.10
CA ILE A 91 -4.40 5.71 2.21
C ILE A 91 -3.09 6.45 2.44
N SER A 92 -3.17 7.75 2.63
CA SER A 92 -2.02 8.52 3.12
C SER A 92 -2.50 9.74 3.89
N ASP A 93 -1.81 10.09 4.96
CA ASP A 93 -2.16 11.21 5.85
C ASP A 93 -3.63 11.20 6.30
N GLY A 94 -4.16 10.01 6.64
CA GLY A 94 -5.54 9.83 7.09
C GLY A 94 -6.59 10.15 6.02
N LYS A 95 -6.22 10.08 4.74
CA LYS A 95 -7.12 10.28 3.59
C LYS A 95 -7.08 9.05 2.69
N PHE A 96 -8.24 8.67 2.19
CA PHE A 96 -8.35 7.64 1.15
C PHE A 96 -8.33 8.29 -0.22
N PHE A 97 -7.42 7.82 -1.07
CA PHE A 97 -7.26 8.24 -2.45
C PHE A 97 -7.75 7.14 -3.38
N TYR A 98 -8.46 7.53 -4.44
CA TYR A 98 -8.80 6.66 -5.56
C TYR A 98 -8.57 7.42 -6.87
N LYS A 99 -7.72 6.88 -7.75
CA LYS A 99 -7.31 7.49 -9.03
C LYS A 99 -6.85 8.95 -8.89
N GLY A 100 -6.04 9.21 -7.86
CA GLY A 100 -5.48 10.52 -7.55
C GLY A 100 -6.48 11.53 -6.96
N GLN A 101 -7.71 11.13 -6.64
CA GLN A 101 -8.71 11.98 -6.02
C GLN A 101 -9.00 11.49 -4.60
N VAL A 102 -9.24 12.44 -3.69
CA VAL A 102 -9.59 12.15 -2.30
C VAL A 102 -11.08 11.81 -2.18
N PHE A 103 -11.39 10.71 -1.50
CA PHE A 103 -12.75 10.34 -1.14
C PHE A 103 -12.85 10.17 0.38
N TYR A 104 -13.83 10.82 0.97
CA TYR A 104 -14.05 10.76 2.41
C TYR A 104 -15.02 9.63 2.74
N PRO A 105 -14.74 8.80 3.76
CA PRO A 105 -15.69 7.81 4.27
C PRO A 105 -16.93 8.51 4.87
N PRO A 106 -17.96 7.74 5.29
CA PRO A 106 -19.11 8.30 5.98
C PRO A 106 -18.73 9.21 7.15
N LYS A 107 -19.56 10.23 7.41
CA LYS A 107 -19.30 11.28 8.40
C LYS A 107 -18.95 10.67 9.78
N GLY A 108 -17.89 11.20 10.39
CA GLY A 108 -17.40 10.78 11.70
C GLY A 108 -16.35 9.66 11.68
N TYR A 109 -15.92 9.23 10.50
CA TYR A 109 -14.88 8.22 10.31
C TYR A 109 -13.64 8.79 9.60
N THR A 110 -12.46 8.33 10.01
CA THR A 110 -11.17 8.61 9.35
C THR A 110 -10.62 7.29 8.80
N PRO A 111 -10.20 7.22 7.51
CA PRO A 111 -9.61 6.01 6.95
C PRO A 111 -8.24 5.74 7.58
N ASP A 112 -7.99 4.49 7.92
CA ASP A 112 -6.78 4.05 8.63
C ASP A 112 -6.00 3.01 7.82
N PHE A 113 -6.69 1.98 7.31
CA PHE A 113 -6.04 0.89 6.56
C PHE A 113 -6.86 0.46 5.34
N ARG A 114 -6.21 0.25 4.20
CA ARG A 114 -6.86 -0.14 2.93
C ARG A 114 -6.33 -1.48 2.44
N ARG A 115 -7.23 -2.40 2.14
CA ARG A 115 -6.90 -3.67 1.49
C ARG A 115 -7.80 -3.95 0.29
N ILE A 116 -7.27 -4.66 -0.70
CA ILE A 116 -8.00 -5.18 -1.83
C ILE A 116 -8.25 -6.66 -1.58
N GLU A 117 -9.52 -7.02 -1.38
CA GLU A 117 -9.92 -8.40 -1.11
C GLU A 117 -10.95 -8.87 -2.15
N ARG A 118 -10.59 -9.88 -2.94
CA ARG A 118 -11.45 -10.45 -4.00
C ARG A 118 -11.99 -9.37 -4.96
N GLY A 119 -11.14 -8.39 -5.28
CA GLY A 119 -11.49 -7.24 -6.14
C GLY A 119 -12.30 -6.13 -5.47
N ASN A 120 -12.58 -6.21 -4.16
CA ASN A 120 -13.22 -5.14 -3.40
C ASN A 120 -12.16 -4.29 -2.71
N ILE A 121 -12.28 -2.97 -2.81
CA ILE A 121 -11.49 -2.02 -2.01
C ILE A 121 -12.18 -1.90 -0.65
N LEU A 122 -11.55 -2.43 0.39
CA LEU A 122 -11.99 -2.37 1.76
C LEU A 122 -11.13 -1.37 2.53
N VAL A 123 -11.78 -0.51 3.30
CA VAL A 123 -11.13 0.54 4.08
C VAL A 123 -11.60 0.44 5.51
N ASP A 124 -10.70 0.05 6.40
CA ASP A 124 -10.90 0.14 7.83
C ASP A 124 -10.80 1.61 8.23
N CYS A 125 -11.80 2.08 8.96
CA CYS A 125 -11.89 3.44 9.43
C CYS A 125 -12.05 3.48 10.94
N VAL A 126 -11.48 4.51 11.55
CA VAL A 126 -11.60 4.80 12.99
C VAL A 126 -12.57 5.95 13.18
N GLY A 127 -13.59 5.74 14.00
CA GLY A 127 -14.58 6.73 14.40
C GLY A 127 -14.05 7.69 15.47
N GLU A 128 -14.77 8.79 15.71
CA GLU A 128 -14.42 9.81 16.72
C GLU A 128 -14.28 9.23 18.15
N HIS A 129 -14.91 8.09 18.44
CA HIS A 129 -14.87 7.41 19.73
C HIS A 129 -13.95 6.18 19.76
N GLY A 130 -13.13 5.99 18.72
CA GLY A 130 -12.22 4.85 18.59
C GLY A 130 -12.91 3.56 18.14
N ASP A 131 -14.20 3.59 17.79
CA ASP A 131 -14.87 2.44 17.17
C ASP A 131 -14.37 2.25 15.72
N THR A 132 -14.18 1.00 15.33
CA THR A 132 -13.65 0.66 14.01
C THR A 132 -14.75 0.10 13.12
N GLN A 133 -14.86 0.58 11.89
CA GLN A 133 -15.75 0.01 10.88
C GLN A 133 -15.00 -0.22 9.57
N THR A 134 -15.30 -1.33 8.90
CA THR A 134 -14.80 -1.59 7.55
C THR A 134 -15.85 -1.17 6.54
N PHE A 135 -15.50 -0.22 5.69
CA PHE A 135 -16.33 0.19 4.55
C PHE A 135 -15.77 -0.37 3.26
N ARG A 136 -16.66 -0.79 2.36
CA ARG A 136 -16.32 -1.07 0.97
C ARG A 136 -16.47 0.20 0.14
N PHE A 137 -15.43 0.59 -0.57
CA PHE A 137 -15.51 1.65 -1.58
C PHE A 137 -15.98 1.05 -2.91
N VAL A 138 -17.11 1.53 -3.42
CA VAL A 138 -17.76 0.99 -4.61
C VAL A 138 -17.75 2.01 -5.74
N THR A 139 -17.19 1.60 -6.87
CA THR A 139 -17.27 2.34 -8.14
C THR A 139 -18.24 1.65 -9.08
N ARG A 140 -19.23 2.38 -9.59
CA ARG A 140 -20.14 1.86 -10.62
C ARG A 140 -20.10 2.76 -11.84
N LYS A 141 -19.76 2.19 -12.99
CA LYS A 141 -19.86 2.87 -14.29
C LYS A 141 -21.27 2.67 -14.83
N GLN A 142 -21.97 3.77 -15.11
CA GLN A 142 -23.26 3.79 -15.79
C GLN A 142 -23.14 4.71 -17.01
N ASN A 143 -23.18 4.13 -18.22
CA ASN A 143 -22.93 4.83 -19.47
C ASN A 143 -21.58 5.57 -19.45
N LYS A 144 -21.61 6.91 -19.60
CA LYS A 144 -20.43 7.79 -19.56
C LYS A 144 -20.07 8.29 -18.15
N TYR A 145 -20.86 7.94 -17.13
CA TYR A 145 -20.69 8.45 -15.77
C TYR A 145 -20.17 7.37 -14.82
N ILE A 146 -19.34 7.78 -13.86
CA ILE A 146 -18.86 6.93 -12.77
C ILE A 146 -19.45 7.48 -11.48
N THR A 147 -20.12 6.62 -10.71
CA THR A 147 -20.62 6.93 -9.38
C THR A 147 -19.74 6.26 -8.34
N TYR A 148 -19.54 6.95 -7.22
CA TYR A 148 -18.74 6.50 -6.07
C TYR A 148 -19.65 6.45 -4.84
N ARG A 149 -19.55 5.38 -4.05
CA ARG A 149 -20.27 5.28 -2.78
C ARG A 149 -19.52 4.38 -1.80
N TRP A 150 -19.84 4.56 -0.53
CA TRP A 150 -19.40 3.70 0.56
C TRP A 150 -20.51 2.75 0.98
N GLU A 151 -20.16 1.51 1.28
CA GLU A 151 -21.07 0.51 1.83
C GLU A 151 -20.46 -0.08 3.10
N LEU A 152 -21.24 -0.22 4.17
CA LEU A 152 -20.77 -0.92 5.35
C LEU A 152 -20.53 -2.39 5.00
N TRP A 153 -19.30 -2.86 5.17
CA TRP A 153 -18.93 -4.24 4.87
C TRP A 153 -19.09 -5.13 6.10
N GLN A 154 -18.47 -4.72 7.21
CA GLN A 154 -18.56 -5.39 8.51
C GLN A 154 -18.46 -4.33 9.63
N SER A 155 -19.27 -4.49 10.67
CA SER A 155 -19.07 -3.75 11.93
C SER A 155 -18.26 -4.63 12.89
N ASN A 156 -17.02 -4.26 13.18
CA ASN A 156 -16.27 -4.94 14.24
C ASN A 156 -16.63 -4.29 15.58
N ARG A 157 -17.22 -5.07 16.49
CA ARG A 157 -17.40 -4.64 17.88
C ARG A 157 -16.02 -4.60 18.54
N LYS A 158 -15.66 -3.42 19.08
CA LYS A 158 -14.52 -3.07 19.94
C LYS A 158 -13.46 -4.17 20.12
N TYR A 159 -12.26 -3.95 19.58
CA TYR A 159 -11.06 -4.54 20.17
C TYR A 159 -10.97 -4.03 21.62
N GLY A 160 -11.10 -4.94 22.58
CA GLY A 160 -10.78 -4.66 23.96
C GLY A 160 -9.33 -4.22 24.03
N SER A 161 -9.11 -3.02 24.56
CA SER A 161 -7.81 -2.52 24.98
C SER A 161 -7.13 -3.55 25.89
N TYR A 162 -5.97 -4.06 25.46
CA TYR A 162 -5.03 -4.79 26.30
C TYR A 162 -4.26 -3.83 27.20
#